data_AF-A0A1X3D1S0-F1
#
_entry.id   AF-A0A1X3D1S0-F1
#
_cell.length_a   1.000
_cell.length_b   1.000
_cell.length_c   1.000
_cell.angle_alpha   90.00
_cell.angle_beta   90.00
_cell.angle_gamma   90.00
#
_symmetry.space_group_name_H-M   'P 1'
#
loop_
_entity.id
_entity.type
_entity.pdbx_description
1 polymer ?
#
loop_
_entity_poly.entity_id
_entity_poly.type
_entity_poly.pdbx_seq_one_letter_code
_entity_poly.pdbx_strand_id
1 'polypeptide(L)'
;MAIRNDIYTLYKGKECRIGRVDGHYEIVSYEAESLDMGFTEYKPEKNLNPRIFFKIVSPEEVGEVYDIGTFAIYRGYEFWIELEWPDEYVLLGNNNLVLMNKLQFKRVDKFEYKKIVKKEDVDLVYEKKELITDFFD
;
A
#
# COMPACT_ATOMS: atom_id res chain seq x y z
N MET A 1 -11.22 4.23 5.41
CA MET A 1 -9.85 4.52 4.94
C MET A 1 -9.50 3.38 4.02
N ALA A 2 -9.12 3.65 2.77
CA ALA A 2 -8.62 2.58 1.91
C ALA A 2 -7.24 2.16 2.42
N ILE A 3 -6.95 0.85 2.48
CA ILE A 3 -5.63 0.38 2.90
C ILE A 3 -4.52 0.89 1.95
N ARG A 4 -3.34 1.15 2.52
CA ARG A 4 -2.13 1.59 1.81
C ARG A 4 -0.99 0.63 2.11
N ASN A 5 -0.44 0.06 1.05
CA ASN A 5 0.54 -1.02 1.05
C ASN A 5 1.51 -0.82 -0.11
N ASP A 6 2.32 0.22 -0.04
CA ASP A 6 3.20 0.61 -1.15
C ASP A 6 4.28 1.59 -0.71
N ILE A 7 5.14 1.96 -1.66
CA ILE A 7 6.19 2.94 -1.47
C ILE A 7 5.67 4.33 -1.86
N TYR A 8 5.93 5.31 -1.01
CA TYR A 8 5.47 6.68 -1.15
C TYR A 8 6.58 7.70 -0.97
N THR A 9 6.35 8.90 -1.48
CA THR A 9 7.21 10.07 -1.29
C THR A 9 6.36 11.34 -1.23
N LEU A 10 6.99 12.47 -0.92
CA LEU A 10 6.38 13.79 -1.03
C LEU A 10 6.84 14.50 -2.30
N TYR A 11 5.90 14.97 -3.10
CA TYR A 11 6.17 15.86 -4.24
C TYR A 11 5.36 17.13 -4.05
N LYS A 12 6.05 18.28 -3.94
CA LYS A 12 5.44 19.61 -3.70
C LYS A 12 4.44 19.64 -2.52
N GLY A 13 4.75 18.89 -1.45
CA GLY A 13 3.91 18.80 -0.25
C GLY A 13 2.76 17.80 -0.34
N LYS A 14 2.60 17.08 -1.46
CA LYS A 14 1.60 16.03 -1.63
C LYS A 14 2.24 14.65 -1.60
N GLU A 15 1.66 13.76 -0.80
CA GLU A 15 2.06 12.36 -0.70
C GLU A 15 1.60 11.59 -1.95
N CYS A 16 2.55 11.00 -2.67
CA CYS A 16 2.33 10.27 -3.92
C CYS A 16 2.98 8.90 -3.82
N ARG A 17 2.39 7.89 -4.49
CA ARG A 17 3.05 6.59 -4.65
C ARG A 17 4.25 6.78 -5.57
N ILE A 18 5.39 6.16 -5.29
CA ILE A 18 6.57 6.17 -6.14
C ILE A 18 6.97 4.74 -6.52
N GLY A 19 7.43 4.56 -7.75
CA GLY A 19 7.94 3.28 -8.23
C GLY A 19 9.06 3.46 -9.25
N ARG A 20 9.87 2.41 -9.41
CA ARG A 20 10.86 2.32 -10.48
C ARG A 20 10.24 1.58 -11.67
N VAL A 21 10.18 2.25 -12.81
CA VAL A 21 9.61 1.74 -14.06
C VAL A 21 10.66 1.89 -15.15
N ASP A 22 11.03 0.81 -15.84
CA ASP A 22 11.90 0.83 -17.03
C ASP A 22 13.07 1.84 -16.98
N GLY A 23 13.84 1.82 -15.88
CA GLY A 23 15.04 2.64 -15.71
C GLY A 23 14.83 4.09 -15.25
N HIS A 24 13.61 4.50 -14.92
CA HIS A 24 13.30 5.80 -14.34
C HIS A 24 12.35 5.67 -13.13
N TYR A 25 12.11 6.79 -12.44
CA TYR A 25 11.22 6.85 -11.29
C TYR A 25 9.95 7.60 -11.67
N GLU A 26 8.81 7.04 -11.30
CA GLU A 26 7.50 7.63 -11.55
C GLU A 26 6.75 7.81 -10.23
N ILE A 27 6.13 8.98 -10.06
CA ILE A 27 5.12 9.20 -9.03
C ILE A 27 3.71 9.08 -9.61
N VAL A 28 2.79 8.51 -8.85
CA VAL A 28 1.41 8.24 -9.25
C VAL A 28 0.42 8.95 -8.33
N SER A 29 -0.62 9.50 -8.94
CA SER A 29 -1.76 10.16 -8.29
C SER A 29 -3.05 9.73 -8.96
N TYR A 30 -4.16 9.75 -8.21
CA TYR A 30 -5.51 9.43 -8.69
C TYR A 30 -6.42 10.67 -8.74
N GLU A 31 -5.85 11.86 -8.46
CA GLU A 31 -6.58 13.13 -8.43
C GLU A 31 -6.34 13.93 -9.70
N ALA A 32 -7.42 14.39 -10.35
CA ALA A 32 -7.35 15.14 -11.60
C ALA A 32 -6.57 16.47 -11.49
N GLU A 33 -6.57 17.09 -10.30
CA GLU A 33 -5.80 18.31 -9.97
C GLU A 33 -4.28 18.11 -10.14
N SER A 34 -3.82 16.86 -10.24
CA SER A 34 -2.39 16.56 -10.48
C SER A 34 -1.92 17.01 -11.86
N LEU A 35 -2.84 17.22 -12.81
CA LEU A 35 -2.52 17.80 -14.12
C LEU A 35 -1.91 19.21 -13.96
N ASP A 36 -2.39 20.00 -13.01
CA ASP A 36 -1.85 21.35 -12.74
C ASP A 36 -0.42 21.30 -12.16
N MET A 37 -0.01 20.14 -11.64
CA MET A 37 1.33 19.88 -11.11
C MET A 37 2.27 19.22 -12.13
N GLY A 38 1.83 19.10 -13.39
CA GLY A 38 2.61 18.56 -14.50
C GLY A 38 2.58 17.04 -14.63
N PHE A 39 1.56 16.38 -14.06
CA PHE A 39 1.30 14.96 -14.31
C PHE A 39 0.63 14.78 -15.68
N THR A 40 0.72 13.56 -16.21
CA THR A 40 0.07 13.12 -17.44
C THR A 40 -0.91 11.99 -17.13
N GLU A 41 -2.09 12.00 -17.76
CA GLU A 41 -3.06 10.92 -17.61
C GLU A 41 -2.61 9.66 -18.36
N TYR A 42 -2.66 8.52 -17.68
CA TYR A 42 -2.32 7.22 -18.26
C TYR A 42 -3.51 6.67 -19.05
N LYS A 43 -3.30 6.47 -20.37
CA LYS A 43 -4.29 5.88 -21.29
C LYS A 43 -5.69 6.51 -21.16
N PRO A 44 -5.81 7.85 -21.31
CA PRO A 44 -7.08 8.56 -21.15
C PRO A 44 -8.19 8.01 -22.07
N GLU A 45 -7.81 7.51 -23.26
CA GLU A 45 -8.73 6.91 -24.22
C GLU A 45 -9.44 5.64 -23.71
N LYS A 46 -8.89 4.99 -22.67
CA LYS A 46 -9.45 3.77 -22.09
C LYS A 46 -10.48 4.03 -20.98
N ASN A 47 -10.69 5.30 -20.59
CA ASN A 47 -11.62 5.67 -19.51
C ASN A 47 -11.42 4.82 -18.24
N LEU A 48 -10.17 4.70 -17.79
CA LEU A 48 -9.83 3.90 -16.61
C LEU A 48 -10.57 4.41 -15.37
N ASN A 49 -11.02 3.47 -14.54
CA ASN A 49 -11.60 3.78 -13.24
C ASN A 49 -10.91 2.92 -12.15
N PRO A 50 -10.13 3.53 -11.24
CA PRO A 50 -9.87 4.97 -11.15
C PRO A 50 -9.01 5.48 -12.32
N ARG A 51 -9.14 6.78 -12.63
CA ARG A 51 -8.22 7.49 -13.52
C ARG A 51 -6.84 7.53 -12.87
N ILE A 52 -5.78 7.38 -13.67
CA ILE A 52 -4.41 7.29 -13.19
C ILE A 52 -3.62 8.43 -13.82
N PHE A 53 -2.93 9.20 -12.99
CA PHE A 53 -2.03 10.26 -13.42
C PHE A 53 -0.62 9.94 -12.92
N PHE A 54 0.37 10.11 -13.78
CA PHE A 54 1.76 9.83 -13.42
C PHE A 54 2.69 10.95 -13.86
N LYS A 55 3.87 11.01 -13.24
CA LYS A 55 4.93 11.94 -13.60
C LYS A 55 6.29 11.27 -13.39
N ILE A 56 7.15 11.35 -14.39
CA ILE A 56 8.57 11.00 -14.25
C ILE A 56 9.25 12.07 -13.40
N VAL A 57 10.02 11.63 -12.39
CA VAL A 57 10.74 12.50 -11.47
C VAL A 57 12.20 12.07 -11.32
N SER A 58 13.07 13.02 -10.99
CA SER A 58 14.41 12.74 -10.48
C SER A 58 14.43 12.72 -8.94
N PRO A 59 15.45 12.08 -8.31
CA PRO A 59 15.55 11.99 -6.86
C PRO A 59 15.49 13.36 -6.16
N GLU A 60 16.07 14.40 -6.75
CA GLU A 60 16.07 15.76 -6.20
C GLU A 60 14.72 16.49 -6.26
N GLU A 61 13.74 16.00 -7.02
CA GLU A 61 12.40 16.59 -7.10
C GLU A 61 11.46 16.15 -5.97
N VAL A 62 11.81 15.06 -5.28
CA VAL A 62 10.96 14.41 -4.28
C VAL A 62 11.60 14.38 -2.91
N GLY A 63 10.76 14.23 -1.88
CA GLY A 63 11.21 14.12 -0.50
C GLY A 63 11.69 12.71 -0.15
N GLU A 64 11.75 12.46 1.15
CA GLU A 64 12.01 11.12 1.69
C GLU A 64 11.06 10.08 1.10
N VAL A 65 11.60 8.90 0.82
CA VAL A 65 10.85 7.74 0.34
C VAL A 65 10.60 6.81 1.52
N TYR A 66 9.38 6.31 1.65
CA TYR A 66 9.00 5.42 2.74
C TYR A 66 8.01 4.37 2.28
N ASP A 67 8.14 3.17 2.85
CA ASP A 67 7.14 2.12 2.73
C ASP A 67 5.99 2.40 3.69
N ILE A 68 4.77 2.19 3.24
CA ILE A 68 3.59 2.18 4.11
C ILE A 68 2.98 0.80 4.07
N GLY A 69 2.78 0.21 5.24
CA GLY A 69 1.95 -0.96 5.44
C GLY A 69 0.76 -0.66 6.33
N THR A 70 -0.40 -1.19 6.00
CA THR A 70 -1.59 -1.12 6.86
C THR A 70 -1.71 -2.38 7.71
N PHE A 71 -1.94 -2.20 9.01
CA PHE A 71 -1.99 -3.27 10.00
C PHE A 71 -3.29 -3.24 10.80
N ALA A 72 -3.69 -4.42 11.27
CA ALA A 72 -4.84 -4.64 12.12
C ALA A 72 -4.41 -5.31 13.44
N ILE A 73 -5.00 -4.89 14.56
CA ILE A 73 -5.00 -5.67 15.80
C ILE A 73 -6.21 -6.59 15.80
N TYR A 74 -5.98 -7.90 15.73
CA TYR A 74 -7.02 -8.93 15.77
C TYR A 74 -6.80 -9.84 16.97
N ARG A 75 -7.73 -9.80 17.94
CA ARG A 75 -7.67 -10.61 19.16
C ARG A 75 -6.36 -10.42 19.94
N GLY A 76 -5.87 -9.17 19.96
CA GLY A 76 -4.64 -8.79 20.64
C GLY A 76 -3.33 -9.10 19.90
N TYR A 77 -3.37 -9.51 18.63
CA TYR A 77 -2.19 -9.73 17.80
C TYR A 77 -2.22 -8.82 16.58
N GLU A 78 -1.06 -8.28 16.21
CA GLU A 78 -0.89 -7.46 15.02
C GLU A 78 -0.72 -8.33 13.77
N PHE A 79 -1.44 -7.98 12.70
CA PHE A 79 -1.30 -8.58 11.38
C PHE A 79 -1.32 -7.52 10.29
N TRP A 80 -0.55 -7.74 9.23
CA TRP A 80 -0.63 -6.91 8.03
C TRP A 80 -1.95 -7.18 7.30
N ILE A 81 -2.61 -6.13 6.82
CA ILE A 81 -3.81 -6.24 6.01
C ILE A 81 -3.37 -6.28 4.56
N GLU A 82 -3.50 -7.43 3.91
CA GLU A 82 -3.13 -7.59 2.50
C GLU A 82 -4.17 -6.96 1.58
N LEU A 83 -5.45 -7.22 1.85
CA LEU A 83 -6.58 -6.77 1.04
C LEU A 83 -7.72 -6.25 1.92
N GLU A 84 -8.43 -5.26 1.39
CA GLU A 84 -9.66 -4.73 1.95
C GLU A 84 -10.83 -5.01 1.01
N TRP A 85 -11.88 -5.62 1.55
CA TRP A 85 -13.19 -5.75 0.93
C TRP A 85 -14.20 -4.87 1.68
N PRO A 86 -15.44 -4.70 1.19
CA PRO A 86 -16.41 -3.79 1.83
C PRO A 86 -16.55 -3.99 3.34
N ASP A 87 -16.75 -5.24 3.78
CA ASP A 87 -17.03 -5.59 5.18
C ASP A 87 -15.93 -6.45 5.82
N GLU A 88 -14.86 -6.76 5.08
CA GLU A 88 -13.85 -7.74 5.49
C GLU A 88 -12.43 -7.25 5.21
N TYR A 89 -11.49 -7.78 5.98
CA TYR A 89 -10.05 -7.67 5.74
C TYR A 89 -9.46 -9.05 5.50
N VAL A 90 -8.47 -9.12 4.61
CA VAL A 90 -7.60 -10.29 4.47
C VAL A 90 -6.32 -10.02 5.25
N LEU A 91 -6.17 -10.70 6.38
CA LEU A 91 -4.98 -10.61 7.22
C LEU A 91 -3.93 -11.60 6.74
N LEU A 92 -2.68 -11.14 6.64
CA LEU A 92 -1.53 -11.99 6.39
C LEU A 92 -0.97 -12.50 7.72
N GLY A 93 -0.87 -13.82 7.82
CA GLY A 93 -0.30 -14.53 8.96
C GLY A 93 1.22 -14.51 8.95
N ASN A 94 1.82 -15.07 10.01
CA ASN A 94 3.27 -15.17 10.16
C ASN A 94 3.70 -16.63 10.38
N ASN A 95 5.00 -16.86 10.55
CA ASN A 95 5.57 -18.20 10.69
C ASN A 95 5.31 -18.87 12.06
N ASN A 96 4.56 -18.23 12.98
CA ASN A 96 4.17 -18.84 14.25
C ASN A 96 2.98 -19.80 14.05
N LEU A 97 3.30 -21.06 13.74
CA LEU A 97 2.31 -22.10 13.43
C LEU A 97 1.31 -22.34 14.58
N VAL A 98 1.75 -22.24 15.83
CA VAL A 98 0.88 -22.42 17.01
C VAL A 98 -0.18 -21.32 17.03
N LEU A 99 0.23 -20.07 16.81
CA LEU A 99 -0.69 -18.94 16.73
C LEU A 99 -1.61 -19.04 15.51
N MET A 100 -1.07 -19.40 14.33
CA MET A 100 -1.86 -19.54 13.11
C MET A 100 -2.96 -20.57 13.27
N ASN A 101 -2.66 -21.72 13.89
CA ASN A 101 -3.64 -22.75 14.19
C ASN A 101 -4.67 -22.26 15.23
N LYS A 102 -4.22 -21.61 16.31
CA LYS A 102 -5.11 -21.05 17.36
C LYS A 102 -6.11 -20.05 16.79
N LEU A 103 -5.67 -19.18 15.88
CA LEU A 103 -6.50 -18.16 15.25
C LEU A 103 -7.17 -18.65 13.96
N GLN A 104 -6.99 -19.93 13.59
CA GLN A 104 -7.58 -20.55 12.40
C GLN A 104 -7.24 -19.78 11.11
N PHE A 105 -5.98 -19.37 10.95
CA PHE A 105 -5.46 -18.93 9.67
C PHE A 105 -5.32 -20.13 8.73
N LYS A 106 -5.64 -19.94 7.45
CA LYS A 106 -5.50 -20.97 6.42
C LYS A 106 -4.18 -20.79 5.71
N ARG A 107 -3.42 -21.87 5.55
CA ARG A 107 -2.24 -21.87 4.69
C ARG A 107 -2.69 -21.80 3.23
N VAL A 108 -2.19 -20.81 2.50
CA VAL A 108 -2.50 -20.61 1.06
C VAL A 108 -1.28 -20.88 0.18
N ASP A 109 -0.07 -20.81 0.74
CA ASP A 109 1.18 -21.19 0.08
C ASP A 109 2.18 -21.80 1.08
N LYS A 110 3.35 -22.25 0.63
CA LYS A 110 4.42 -22.84 1.44
C LYS A 110 4.80 -21.95 2.63
N PHE A 111 4.77 -20.64 2.47
CA PHE A 111 5.15 -19.69 3.52
C PHE A 111 4.07 -18.67 3.85
N GLU A 112 2.85 -18.90 3.37
CA GLU A 112 1.81 -17.88 3.41
C GLU A 112 0.54 -18.41 4.09
N TYR A 113 0.08 -17.66 5.09
CA TYR A 113 -1.12 -17.92 5.85
C TYR A 113 -2.05 -16.72 5.71
N LYS A 114 -3.33 -16.95 5.46
CA LYS A 114 -4.32 -15.87 5.34
C LYS A 114 -5.54 -16.13 6.21
N LYS A 115 -6.15 -15.05 6.68
CA LYS A 115 -7.44 -15.10 7.36
C LYS A 115 -8.31 -13.95 6.90
N ILE A 116 -9.51 -14.28 6.46
CA ILE A 116 -10.56 -13.31 6.24
C ILE A 116 -11.23 -13.06 7.59
N VAL A 117 -11.32 -11.79 7.99
CA VAL A 117 -12.01 -11.34 9.21
C VAL A 117 -12.97 -10.23 8.84
N LYS A 118 -14.07 -10.11 9.58
CA LYS A 118 -14.94 -8.94 9.43
C LYS A 118 -14.25 -7.71 10.02
N LYS A 119 -14.53 -6.53 9.47
CA LYS A 119 -13.99 -5.27 10.00
C LYS A 119 -14.41 -5.02 11.44
N GLU A 120 -15.63 -5.43 11.82
CA GLU A 120 -16.17 -5.32 13.19
C GLU A 120 -15.43 -6.19 14.21
N ASP A 121 -14.71 -7.22 13.78
CA ASP A 121 -13.96 -8.14 14.65
C ASP A 121 -12.51 -7.68 14.90
N VAL A 122 -12.10 -6.55 14.31
CA VAL A 122 -10.75 -5.98 14.43
C VAL A 122 -10.76 -4.85 15.45
N ASP A 123 -9.81 -4.90 16.38
CA ASP A 123 -9.74 -3.98 17.51
C ASP A 123 -9.23 -2.59 17.10
N LEU A 124 -8.28 -2.55 16.15
CA LEU A 124 -7.65 -1.32 15.66
C LEU A 124 -7.09 -1.53 14.25
N VAL A 125 -7.15 -0.51 13.40
CA VAL A 125 -6.45 -0.45 12.10
C VAL A 125 -5.57 0.79 12.06
N TYR A 126 -4.33 0.66 11.62
CA TYR A 126 -3.37 1.76 11.52
C TYR A 126 -2.32 1.53 10.44
N GLU A 127 -1.65 2.60 10.04
CA GLU A 127 -0.51 2.56 9.12
C GLU A 127 0.80 2.59 9.90
N LYS A 128 1.80 1.86 9.40
CA LYS A 128 3.21 2.06 9.76
C LYS A 128 3.91 2.66 8.56
N LYS A 129 4.83 3.60 8.81
CA LYS A 129 5.70 4.18 7.79
C LYS A 129 7.15 3.84 8.11
N GLU A 130 7.87 3.28 7.15
CA GLU A 130 9.28 2.91 7.30
C GLU A 130 10.11 3.65 6.25
N LEU A 131 11.10 4.43 6.69
CA LEU A 131 11.97 5.19 5.80
C LEU A 131 12.83 4.24 4.94
N ILE A 132 12.89 4.48 3.64
CA ILE A 132 13.77 3.78 2.70
C ILE A 132 14.89 4.72 2.29
N THR A 133 16.13 4.36 2.62
CA THR A 133 17.30 5.23 2.42
C THR A 133 18.04 4.99 1.10
N ASP A 134 17.84 3.83 0.49
CA ASP A 134 18.56 3.33 -0.70
C ASP A 134 17.63 3.14 -1.91
N PHE A 135 16.45 3.78 -1.89
CA PHE A 135 15.45 3.61 -2.96
C PHE A 135 15.95 4.02 -4.35
N PHE A 136 16.84 5.02 -4.40
CA PHE A 136 17.34 5.59 -5.65
C PHE A 136 18.70 5.02 -6.09
N ASP A 137 19.30 4.14 -5.28
CA ASP A 137 20.64 3.56 -5.52
C ASP A 137 20.67 2.45 -6.59
#